data_AF-A0A6J2PDC5-F1
#
_entry.id   AF-A0A6J2PDC5-F1
#
_cell.length_a   1.000
_cell.length_b   1.000
_cell.length_c   1.000
_cell.angle_alpha   90.00
_cell.angle_beta   90.00
_cell.angle_gamma   90.00
#
_symmetry.space_group_name_H-M   'P 1'
#
loop_
_entity.id
_entity.type
_entity.pdbx_description
1 polymer ?
#
loop_
_entity_poly.entity_id
_entity_poly.type
_entity_poly.pdbx_seq_one_letter_code
_entity_poly.pdbx_strand_id
1 'polypeptide(L)'
;MVILDVLIIGGGPHALTLATLLSNPDPDTNSEPRHDLPLHPSRLDPSRPQTNPETSNNKRYSGKKTRRATAGPTLEEHLAKSTISQRVDCPPLSFRVVDSYGEWTTLWESQFTTLNIPHLRSHTLVHTDPFNKKALQEFVLKSNRSAELHSLPDQVYILDENAFFNDMRLGRKERKRLNITSTLKKSLCFSLPGTKLSVDFFKEQVERYNLDKVLVKGTVEHVSPVAEDEEEVQAEADWIKEGEAKRVTERKRVEYFEVQLQEGIILKARQVVMATGPTRAQMANIPLWVKSIGESYPEERLQHTVHLMHHLPTARQKPKDTDNQRQKETFPPQELCAVCEAGQRVMVVGGGLTSAHVVSIALQQGASHVTWVMRKHLQLKQFDVGDVESLVGRYSHTEHGIKMDGQAFLRQFYNERSLHKRLAMIRQARKGGAVTPEAYIHLQPFIQNGQVDVKTYCQVSEASWCYRSQAWSLSLSTGDHWTGDMIWLATGCKLDVKQDPLLSEVMKEFPIQVIDGWPCISESLQWADGCPLYLMGQYTALQVGPHAVNLAGGQAASMRIVKDIMSHQQQDNAEASELSGEKSKTEEYIQQMQGLLWL
;
A
#
# COMPACT_ATOMS: atom_id res chain seq x y z
N MET A 1 -3.46 9.10 -35.57
CA MET A 1 -3.02 8.19 -34.47
C MET A 1 -3.56 8.79 -33.18
N VAL A 2 -4.23 8.02 -32.32
CA VAL A 2 -4.90 8.58 -31.12
C VAL A 2 -3.89 8.68 -29.98
N ILE A 3 -3.68 9.89 -29.47
CA ILE A 3 -2.91 10.14 -28.24
C ILE A 3 -3.90 10.06 -27.07
N LEU A 4 -3.58 9.24 -26.06
CA LEU A 4 -4.37 9.13 -24.84
C LEU A 4 -4.11 10.34 -23.93
N ASP A 5 -5.08 10.73 -23.12
CA ASP A 5 -4.84 11.71 -22.07
C ASP A 5 -3.98 11.11 -20.96
N VAL A 6 -4.30 9.87 -20.55
CA VAL A 6 -3.60 9.17 -19.46
C VAL A 6 -3.35 7.70 -19.83
N LEU A 7 -2.14 7.22 -19.57
CA LEU A 7 -1.79 5.79 -19.61
C LEU A 7 -1.30 5.32 -18.23
N ILE A 8 -1.97 4.33 -17.66
CA ILE A 8 -1.56 3.70 -16.40
C ILE A 8 -0.79 2.42 -16.69
N ILE A 9 0.40 2.25 -16.10
CA ILE A 9 1.25 1.08 -16.25
C ILE A 9 1.16 0.24 -14.97
N GLY A 10 0.56 -0.95 -15.08
CA GLY A 10 0.27 -1.89 -14.01
C GLY A 10 -1.21 -1.88 -13.60
N GLY A 11 -1.83 -3.06 -13.51
CA GLY A 11 -3.24 -3.28 -13.18
C GLY A 11 -3.49 -3.70 -11.73
N GLY A 12 -2.62 -3.28 -10.80
CA GLY A 12 -2.73 -3.63 -9.37
C GLY A 12 -3.80 -2.81 -8.61
N PRO A 13 -3.98 -3.06 -7.30
CA PRO A 13 -5.00 -2.36 -6.49
C PRO A 13 -4.87 -0.83 -6.47
N HIS A 14 -3.65 -0.30 -6.56
CA HIS A 14 -3.42 1.16 -6.62
C HIS A 14 -3.97 1.74 -7.92
N ALA A 15 -3.70 1.09 -9.05
CA ALA A 15 -4.23 1.46 -10.35
C ALA A 15 -5.74 1.30 -10.42
N LEU A 16 -6.30 0.28 -9.74
CA LEU A 16 -7.75 0.09 -9.66
C LEU A 16 -8.44 1.30 -9.01
N THR A 17 -7.89 1.81 -7.91
CA THR A 17 -8.40 3.03 -7.27
C THR A 17 -8.29 4.25 -8.18
N LEU A 18 -7.14 4.44 -8.82
CA LEU A 18 -6.93 5.55 -9.74
C LEU A 18 -7.86 5.50 -10.96
N ALA A 19 -7.97 4.35 -11.61
CA ALA A 19 -8.85 4.14 -12.76
C ALA A 19 -10.32 4.38 -12.38
N THR A 20 -10.72 3.97 -11.17
CA THR A 20 -12.07 4.24 -10.64
C THR A 20 -12.35 5.75 -10.52
N LEU A 21 -11.37 6.53 -10.03
CA LEU A 21 -11.47 7.99 -9.97
C LEU A 21 -11.51 8.62 -11.37
N LEU A 22 -10.65 8.17 -12.30
CA LEU A 22 -10.62 8.71 -13.67
C LEU A 22 -11.89 8.39 -14.48
N SER A 23 -12.52 7.24 -14.24
CA SER A 23 -13.79 6.87 -14.87
C SER A 23 -14.99 7.67 -14.36
N ASN A 24 -14.90 8.25 -13.16
CA ASN A 24 -15.97 9.05 -12.58
C ASN A 24 -15.37 10.13 -11.65
N PRO A 25 -14.84 11.22 -12.21
CA PRO A 25 -14.09 12.21 -11.45
C PRO A 25 -14.95 13.03 -10.47
N ASP A 26 -16.28 12.93 -10.56
CA ASP A 26 -17.19 13.72 -9.72
C ASP A 26 -18.44 12.93 -9.28
N PRO A 27 -18.35 12.06 -8.26
CA PRO A 27 -19.53 11.58 -7.56
C PRO A 27 -19.81 12.53 -6.39
N ASP A 28 -20.93 13.27 -6.48
CA ASP A 28 -21.52 14.13 -5.45
C ASP A 28 -20.86 14.00 -4.05
N THR A 29 -19.82 14.80 -3.80
CA THR A 29 -19.04 14.76 -2.55
C THR A 29 -19.80 15.27 -1.32
N ASN A 30 -21.10 15.56 -1.47
CA ASN A 30 -21.99 16.08 -0.44
C ASN A 30 -23.25 15.23 -0.19
N SER A 31 -23.36 14.03 -0.74
CA SER A 31 -24.38 13.10 -0.28
C SER A 31 -23.92 12.41 1.00
N GLU A 32 -24.07 13.11 2.14
CA GLU A 32 -24.04 12.42 3.43
C GLU A 32 -25.05 11.25 3.39
N PRO A 33 -24.65 10.02 3.74
CA PRO A 33 -25.61 8.96 4.00
C PRO A 33 -26.49 9.46 5.16
N ARG A 34 -27.80 9.53 4.93
CA ARG A 34 -28.78 9.84 5.98
C ARG A 34 -28.37 9.14 7.28
N HIS A 35 -28.14 9.93 8.32
CA HIS A 35 -27.98 9.43 9.68
C HIS A 35 -29.26 8.70 10.08
N ASP A 36 -29.31 7.38 9.88
CA ASP A 36 -30.27 6.55 10.59
C ASP A 36 -29.89 6.57 12.07
N LEU A 37 -30.80 7.15 12.84
CA LEU A 37 -30.76 7.31 14.29
C LEU A 37 -30.42 5.97 14.98
N PRO A 38 -29.59 5.96 16.03
CA PRO A 38 -29.40 4.75 16.83
C PRO A 38 -30.71 4.39 17.54
N LEU A 39 -31.24 3.20 17.24
CA LEU A 39 -32.29 2.56 18.03
C LEU A 39 -31.84 2.46 19.48
N HIS A 40 -32.51 3.21 20.36
CA HIS A 40 -32.37 3.12 21.82
C HIS A 40 -32.69 1.70 22.30
N PRO A 41 -31.86 1.08 23.15
CA PRO A 41 -32.26 -0.13 23.87
C PRO A 41 -33.24 0.26 24.98
N SER A 42 -34.44 -0.30 24.92
CA SER A 42 -35.48 -0.25 25.93
C SER A 42 -34.92 -0.71 27.29
N ARG A 43 -34.84 0.20 28.27
CA ARG A 43 -34.59 -0.14 29.67
C ARG A 43 -35.92 -0.35 30.38
N LEU A 44 -36.17 -1.59 30.77
CA LEU A 44 -37.14 -1.94 31.81
C LEU A 44 -36.54 -1.56 33.17
N ASP A 45 -37.28 -0.76 33.93
CA ASP A 45 -37.02 -0.42 35.34
C ASP A 45 -37.05 -1.67 36.24
N PRO A 46 -36.35 -1.62 37.39
CA PRO A 46 -37.11 -1.72 38.63
C PRO A 46 -36.70 -0.74 39.74
N SER A 47 -37.73 -0.06 40.26
CA SER A 47 -38.04 0.33 41.66
C SER A 47 -36.93 0.62 42.69
N ARG A 48 -36.96 1.86 43.21
CA ARG A 48 -36.43 2.34 44.50
C ARG A 48 -37.13 1.70 45.72
N PRO A 49 -36.54 1.79 46.94
CA PRO A 49 -36.94 2.82 47.95
C PRO A 49 -35.74 3.53 48.63
N GLN A 50 -35.74 4.86 48.84
CA GLN A 50 -36.06 5.65 50.09
C GLN A 50 -35.15 5.33 51.30
N THR A 51 -34.53 6.23 52.10
CA THR A 51 -34.89 7.60 52.61
C THR A 51 -33.72 8.24 53.42
N ASN A 52 -33.46 9.56 53.22
CA ASN A 52 -33.20 10.67 54.21
C ASN A 52 -32.00 10.69 55.24
N PRO A 53 -31.64 11.84 55.88
CA PRO A 53 -31.05 13.10 55.34
C PRO A 53 -29.97 13.79 56.29
N GLU A 54 -29.64 15.07 56.01
CA GLU A 54 -28.95 16.11 56.85
C GLU A 54 -27.40 16.12 56.82
N THR A 55 -26.62 17.23 56.78
CA THR A 55 -26.68 18.62 57.31
C THR A 55 -25.70 19.53 56.49
N SER A 56 -26.09 20.72 56.03
CA SER A 56 -25.86 22.09 56.58
C SER A 56 -24.43 22.71 56.47
N ASN A 57 -24.30 23.81 55.70
CA ASN A 57 -23.84 25.16 56.14
C ASN A 57 -23.15 26.04 55.06
N ASN A 58 -23.96 26.89 54.42
CA ASN A 58 -24.00 28.36 54.50
C ASN A 58 -22.77 29.31 54.36
N LYS A 59 -23.04 30.34 53.52
CA LYS A 59 -22.67 31.79 53.54
C LYS A 59 -21.39 32.24 52.82
N ARG A 60 -21.32 33.41 52.15
CA ARG A 60 -22.25 34.40 51.53
C ARG A 60 -21.35 35.56 50.99
N TYR A 61 -21.77 36.23 49.90
CA TYR A 61 -22.00 37.70 49.76
C TYR A 61 -21.49 38.43 48.47
N SER A 62 -22.48 38.97 47.73
CA SER A 62 -22.60 40.15 46.84
C SER A 62 -21.54 40.51 45.77
N GLY A 63 -21.90 40.42 44.49
CA GLY A 63 -22.82 41.34 43.78
C GLY A 63 -22.23 42.66 43.23
N LYS A 64 -22.17 42.80 41.89
CA LYS A 64 -22.51 44.05 41.15
C LYS A 64 -22.66 43.85 39.62
N LYS A 65 -23.87 44.19 39.17
CA LYS A 65 -24.31 44.89 37.93
C LYS A 65 -24.08 44.26 36.54
N THR A 66 -25.24 43.90 35.99
CA THR A 66 -25.65 43.74 34.60
C THR A 66 -25.33 44.93 33.68
N ARG A 67 -24.85 44.62 32.47
CA ARG A 67 -25.08 45.41 31.25
C ARG A 67 -25.67 44.49 30.18
N ARG A 68 -26.83 44.90 29.67
CA ARG A 68 -27.54 44.30 28.53
C ARG A 68 -26.71 44.47 27.25
N ALA A 69 -26.58 43.39 26.48
CA ALA A 69 -26.32 43.45 25.05
C ALA A 69 -27.30 42.49 24.36
N THR A 70 -27.92 43.03 23.32
CA THR A 70 -28.99 42.50 22.48
C THR A 70 -28.63 41.19 21.76
N ALA A 71 -29.63 40.31 21.64
CA ALA A 71 -29.58 39.09 20.85
C ALA A 71 -29.39 39.42 19.35
N GLY A 72 -28.35 38.86 18.74
CA GLY A 72 -28.20 38.77 17.28
C GLY A 72 -28.70 37.41 16.76
N PRO A 73 -29.02 37.28 15.46
CA PRO A 73 -29.65 36.09 14.92
C PRO A 73 -28.68 34.90 14.93
N THR A 74 -29.25 33.71 14.99
CA THR A 74 -28.59 32.41 14.96
C THR A 74 -27.85 32.17 13.64
N LEU A 75 -26.74 31.44 13.73
CA LEU A 75 -25.81 31.04 12.67
C LEU A 75 -26.44 30.07 11.61
N GLU A 76 -27.76 29.96 11.55
CA GLU A 76 -28.48 29.03 10.67
C GLU A 76 -29.04 29.70 9.39
N GLU A 77 -29.05 31.04 9.30
CA GLU A 77 -29.64 31.74 8.14
C GLU A 77 -28.61 32.19 7.07
N HIS A 78 -27.31 32.06 7.32
CA HIS A 78 -26.26 32.41 6.34
C HIS A 78 -25.80 31.24 5.45
N LEU A 79 -26.24 30.01 5.73
CA LEU A 79 -25.87 28.80 4.99
C LEU A 79 -26.83 28.42 3.85
N ALA A 80 -27.95 29.14 3.67
CA ALA A 80 -29.00 28.78 2.71
C ALA A 80 -28.98 29.55 1.37
N LYS A 81 -27.93 30.35 1.08
CA LYS A 81 -27.89 31.18 -0.15
C LYS A 81 -26.62 31.07 -1.01
N SER A 82 -25.84 30.00 -0.87
CA SER A 82 -24.73 29.74 -1.81
C SER A 82 -24.69 28.27 -2.20
N THR A 83 -25.73 27.83 -2.92
CA THR A 83 -25.75 26.51 -3.56
C THR A 83 -26.30 26.65 -4.98
N ILE A 84 -25.49 27.24 -5.84
CA ILE A 84 -25.52 26.97 -7.28
C ILE A 84 -24.06 26.77 -7.67
N SER A 85 -23.53 25.58 -7.38
CA SER A 85 -22.26 25.15 -7.98
C SER A 85 -22.57 24.80 -9.43
N GLN A 86 -22.14 25.65 -10.36
CA GLN A 86 -22.20 25.36 -11.79
C GLN A 86 -21.41 24.07 -12.05
N ARG A 87 -22.06 23.05 -12.63
CA ARG A 87 -21.39 21.87 -13.15
C ARG A 87 -20.48 22.32 -14.29
N VAL A 88 -19.17 22.19 -14.11
CA VAL A 88 -18.20 22.38 -15.19
C VAL A 88 -18.12 21.04 -15.91
N ASP A 89 -18.85 20.91 -17.02
CA ASP A 89 -18.82 19.72 -17.87
C ASP A 89 -17.43 19.62 -18.55
N CYS A 90 -16.46 19.00 -17.86
CA CYS A 90 -15.19 18.63 -18.47
C CYS A 90 -15.40 17.38 -19.34
N PRO A 91 -14.87 17.31 -20.58
CA PRO A 91 -14.98 16.12 -21.40
C PRO A 91 -14.33 14.92 -20.70
N PRO A 92 -14.88 13.70 -20.84
CA PRO A 92 -14.33 12.51 -20.21
C PRO A 92 -12.92 12.22 -20.72
N LEU A 93 -11.98 11.97 -19.80
CA LEU A 93 -10.61 11.61 -20.10
C LEU A 93 -10.53 10.30 -20.91
N SER A 94 -9.79 10.33 -22.00
CA SER A 94 -9.38 9.14 -22.74
C SER A 94 -8.18 8.49 -22.05
N PHE A 95 -8.42 7.38 -21.34
CA PHE A 95 -7.33 6.65 -20.67
C PHE A 95 -7.35 5.14 -20.93
N ARG A 96 -6.17 4.53 -20.71
CA ARG A 96 -5.96 3.07 -20.74
C ARG A 96 -5.07 2.62 -19.59
N VAL A 97 -5.17 1.34 -19.26
CA VAL A 97 -4.30 0.64 -18.31
C VAL A 97 -3.62 -0.51 -19.04
N VAL A 98 -2.30 -0.63 -18.90
CA VAL A 98 -1.52 -1.73 -19.47
C VAL A 98 -1.03 -2.63 -18.35
N ASP A 99 -1.37 -3.92 -18.41
CA ASP A 99 -0.91 -4.92 -17.45
C ASP A 99 -0.44 -6.20 -18.13
N SER A 100 0.66 -6.78 -17.65
CA SER A 100 1.27 -7.96 -18.26
C SER A 100 0.39 -9.21 -18.19
N TYR A 101 -0.50 -9.29 -17.20
CA TYR A 101 -1.36 -10.44 -16.96
C TYR A 101 -2.68 -10.33 -17.73
N GLY A 102 -3.09 -9.12 -18.12
CA GLY A 102 -4.30 -8.89 -18.91
C GLY A 102 -5.61 -8.96 -18.13
N GLU A 103 -5.55 -9.08 -16.81
CA GLU A 103 -6.70 -9.00 -15.89
C GLU A 103 -6.32 -8.13 -14.69
N TRP A 104 -7.32 -7.47 -14.09
CA TRP A 104 -7.10 -6.63 -12.91
C TRP A 104 -6.64 -7.46 -11.72
N THR A 105 -5.64 -6.95 -11.01
CA THR A 105 -5.11 -7.49 -9.75
C THR A 105 -4.55 -8.91 -9.79
N THR A 106 -4.31 -9.50 -10.98
CA THR A 106 -3.84 -10.89 -11.12
C THR A 106 -2.54 -11.18 -10.39
N LEU A 107 -1.53 -10.31 -10.51
CA LEU A 107 -0.27 -10.48 -9.79
C LEU A 107 -0.48 -10.45 -8.27
N TRP A 108 -1.38 -9.59 -7.79
CA TRP A 108 -1.73 -9.50 -6.38
C TRP A 108 -2.44 -10.79 -5.91
N GLU A 109 -3.38 -11.32 -6.70
CA GLU A 109 -4.06 -12.59 -6.41
C GLU A 109 -3.05 -13.75 -6.37
N SER A 110 -2.17 -13.85 -7.38
CA SER A 110 -1.11 -14.88 -7.44
C SER A 110 -0.18 -14.82 -6.24
N GLN A 111 0.23 -13.63 -5.79
CA GLN A 111 1.07 -13.46 -4.60
C GLN A 111 0.41 -14.04 -3.35
N PHE A 112 -0.87 -13.73 -3.13
CA PHE A 112 -1.59 -14.20 -1.95
C PHE A 112 -1.87 -15.70 -2.01
N THR A 113 -2.21 -16.23 -3.19
CA THR A 113 -2.42 -17.67 -3.39
C THR A 113 -1.12 -18.45 -3.21
N THR A 114 -0.03 -18.04 -3.86
CA THR A 114 1.24 -18.77 -3.82
C THR A 114 1.86 -18.79 -2.43
N LEU A 115 1.69 -17.71 -1.65
CA LEU A 115 2.19 -17.62 -0.28
C LEU A 115 1.20 -18.17 0.77
N ASN A 116 0.08 -18.76 0.34
CA ASN A 116 -0.99 -19.24 1.23
C ASN A 116 -1.41 -18.19 2.26
N ILE A 117 -1.59 -16.93 1.83
CA ILE A 117 -1.99 -15.83 2.70
C ILE A 117 -3.53 -15.90 2.88
N PRO A 118 -4.04 -16.11 4.10
CA PRO A 118 -5.47 -16.37 4.31
C PRO A 118 -6.33 -15.09 4.35
N HIS A 119 -5.77 -13.99 4.84
CA HIS A 119 -6.46 -12.71 4.97
C HIS A 119 -5.47 -11.55 4.85
N LEU A 120 -5.97 -10.35 4.55
CA LEU A 120 -5.16 -9.14 4.55
C LEU A 120 -4.70 -8.82 5.97
N ARG A 121 -3.61 -8.06 6.07
CA ARG A 121 -3.27 -7.34 7.30
C ARG A 121 -3.91 -5.95 7.36
N SER A 122 -4.52 -5.48 6.28
CA SER A 122 -5.33 -4.25 6.29
C SER A 122 -6.74 -4.55 6.78
N HIS A 123 -7.34 -3.65 7.54
CA HIS A 123 -8.73 -3.80 8.02
C HIS A 123 -9.74 -3.35 6.97
N THR A 124 -11.02 -3.61 7.21
CA THR A 124 -12.10 -3.36 6.24
C THR A 124 -12.32 -1.91 5.79
N LEU A 125 -11.71 -0.90 6.45
CA LEU A 125 -11.76 0.50 5.99
C LEU A 125 -10.62 0.86 5.02
N VAL A 126 -9.67 -0.05 4.84
CA VAL A 126 -8.51 0.12 3.95
C VAL A 126 -8.73 -0.76 2.73
N HIS A 127 -9.35 -0.19 1.70
CA HIS A 127 -9.77 -0.86 0.48
C HIS A 127 -9.55 0.02 -0.76
N THR A 128 -9.96 -0.45 -1.94
CA THR A 128 -9.69 0.21 -3.23
C THR A 128 -10.78 1.17 -3.70
N ASP A 129 -12.00 1.10 -3.16
CA ASP A 129 -13.07 2.05 -3.51
C ASP A 129 -12.74 3.45 -2.97
N PRO A 130 -12.64 4.48 -3.82
CA PRO A 130 -12.23 5.83 -3.42
C PRO A 130 -13.38 6.70 -2.92
N PHE A 131 -14.63 6.28 -3.09
CA PHE A 131 -15.81 7.14 -2.88
C PHE A 131 -16.57 6.79 -1.62
N ASN A 132 -16.72 5.49 -1.33
CA ASN A 132 -17.42 5.02 -0.14
C ASN A 132 -16.46 4.34 0.83
N LYS A 133 -16.20 4.98 1.98
CA LYS A 133 -15.34 4.47 3.06
C LYS A 133 -15.81 3.15 3.69
N LYS A 134 -17.07 2.78 3.48
CA LYS A 134 -17.68 1.54 3.97
C LYS A 134 -17.95 0.54 2.86
N ALA A 135 -17.46 0.77 1.63
CA ALA A 135 -17.79 -0.06 0.46
C ALA A 135 -17.53 -1.55 0.68
N LEU A 136 -16.37 -1.89 1.27
CA LEU A 136 -16.05 -3.29 1.57
C LEU A 136 -16.96 -3.89 2.64
N GLN A 137 -17.39 -3.09 3.62
CA GLN A 137 -18.29 -3.54 4.68
C GLN A 137 -19.70 -3.78 4.13
N GLU A 138 -20.19 -2.86 3.31
CA GLU A 138 -21.47 -2.98 2.61
C GLU A 138 -21.47 -4.20 1.68
N PHE A 139 -20.38 -4.42 0.94
CA PHE A 139 -20.20 -5.62 0.11
C PHE A 139 -20.28 -6.89 0.96
N VAL A 140 -19.57 -6.96 2.09
CA VAL A 140 -19.61 -8.11 3.01
C VAL A 140 -21.03 -8.40 3.49
N LEU A 141 -21.76 -7.36 3.91
CA LEU A 141 -23.13 -7.50 4.41
C LEU A 141 -24.10 -7.90 3.31
N LYS A 142 -24.04 -7.24 2.14
CA LYS A 142 -24.89 -7.51 0.98
C LYS A 142 -24.69 -8.92 0.44
N SER A 143 -23.46 -9.44 0.47
CA SER A 143 -23.12 -10.78 0.00
C SER A 143 -23.23 -11.86 1.09
N ASN A 144 -23.57 -11.49 2.33
CA ASN A 144 -23.64 -12.41 3.48
C ASN A 144 -22.32 -13.19 3.74
N ARG A 145 -21.17 -12.49 3.67
CA ARG A 145 -19.82 -13.08 3.77
C ARG A 145 -19.07 -12.70 5.04
N SER A 146 -19.77 -12.30 6.10
CA SER A 146 -19.16 -11.87 7.37
C SER A 146 -18.27 -12.94 8.03
N ALA A 147 -18.47 -14.22 7.72
CA ALA A 147 -17.65 -15.33 8.21
C ALA A 147 -16.20 -15.32 7.65
N GLU A 148 -15.95 -14.63 6.54
CA GLU A 148 -14.61 -14.46 5.96
C GLU A 148 -13.82 -13.30 6.58
N LEU A 149 -14.42 -12.61 7.56
CA LEU A 149 -13.75 -11.57 8.33
C LEU A 149 -13.01 -12.19 9.52
N HIS A 150 -11.70 -11.98 9.56
CA HIS A 150 -10.86 -12.43 10.65
C HIS A 150 -10.78 -11.36 11.75
N SER A 151 -11.14 -11.75 12.97
CA SER A 151 -11.02 -10.86 14.14
C SER A 151 -9.64 -11.00 14.77
N LEU A 152 -9.02 -9.87 15.09
CA LEU A 152 -7.77 -9.88 15.82
C LEU A 152 -7.98 -10.42 17.26
N PRO A 153 -7.02 -11.19 17.80
CA PRO A 153 -7.09 -11.73 19.16
C PRO A 153 -7.06 -10.62 20.22
N ASP A 154 -7.82 -10.79 21.31
CA ASP A 154 -7.87 -9.82 22.43
C ASP A 154 -6.50 -9.66 23.09
N GLN A 155 -5.75 -10.76 23.21
CA GLN A 155 -4.42 -10.75 23.78
C GLN A 155 -3.51 -11.70 23.02
N VAL A 156 -2.34 -11.22 22.61
CA VAL A 156 -1.26 -12.07 22.10
C VAL A 156 -0.12 -12.04 23.10
N TYR A 157 0.20 -13.20 23.65
CA TYR A 157 1.38 -13.42 24.45
C TYR A 157 2.41 -14.15 23.61
N ILE A 158 3.53 -13.50 23.33
CA ILE A 158 4.68 -14.17 22.71
C ILE A 158 5.78 -14.24 23.75
N LEU A 159 5.97 -15.46 24.25
CA LEU A 159 6.97 -15.83 25.26
C LEU A 159 8.14 -16.52 24.58
N ASP A 160 8.82 -15.79 23.70
CA ASP A 160 10.01 -16.29 23.00
C ASP A 160 11.17 -15.32 23.23
N GLU A 161 12.36 -15.84 23.54
CA GLU A 161 13.56 -15.03 23.75
C GLU A 161 14.17 -14.53 22.44
N ASN A 162 13.79 -15.12 21.31
CA ASN A 162 14.27 -14.77 19.98
C ASN A 162 13.25 -13.96 19.17
N ALA A 163 11.99 -13.92 19.60
CA ALA A 163 10.92 -13.14 18.98
C ALA A 163 10.48 -11.96 19.88
N PHE A 164 10.64 -10.74 19.39
CA PHE A 164 10.32 -9.54 20.17
C PHE A 164 9.24 -8.70 19.48
N PHE A 165 8.29 -8.21 20.28
CA PHE A 165 7.52 -7.04 19.92
C PHE A 165 8.45 -5.83 20.02
N ASN A 166 8.72 -5.19 18.90
CA ASN A 166 9.52 -3.97 18.87
C ASN A 166 8.62 -2.77 19.22
N ASP A 167 8.04 -2.77 20.42
CA ASP A 167 7.35 -1.60 20.98
C ASP A 167 8.22 -0.97 22.06
N MET A 168 8.69 0.25 21.80
CA MET A 168 9.56 1.00 22.70
C MET A 168 8.82 1.54 23.92
N ARG A 169 7.49 1.43 23.98
CA ARG A 169 6.63 1.96 25.06
C ARG A 169 6.21 0.90 26.07
N LEU A 170 6.34 -0.37 25.74
CA LEU A 170 6.08 -1.45 26.69
C LEU A 170 7.22 -1.46 27.72
N GLY A 171 6.89 -1.23 29.00
CA GLY A 171 7.85 -1.36 30.10
C GLY A 171 8.52 -2.74 30.10
N ARG A 172 9.66 -2.92 30.80
CA ARG A 172 10.42 -4.20 30.80
C ARG A 172 9.56 -5.45 31.08
N LYS A 173 8.45 -5.31 31.83
CA LYS A 173 7.49 -6.38 32.14
C LYS A 173 6.39 -6.59 31.09
N GLU A 174 6.14 -5.64 30.21
CA GLU A 174 4.98 -5.61 29.29
C GLU A 174 5.35 -5.86 27.82
N ARG A 175 6.65 -5.93 27.48
CA ARG A 175 7.18 -6.22 26.12
C ARG A 175 6.69 -7.52 25.48
N LYS A 176 5.88 -8.30 26.21
CA LYS A 176 5.37 -9.63 25.86
C LYS A 176 3.86 -9.64 25.59
N ARG A 177 3.17 -8.48 25.63
CA ARG A 177 1.69 -8.39 25.53
C ARG A 177 1.26 -7.43 24.44
N LEU A 178 0.46 -7.90 23.48
CA LEU A 178 -0.47 -7.06 22.72
C LEU A 178 -1.85 -7.17 23.37
N ASN A 179 -2.53 -6.06 23.65
CA ASN A 179 -3.89 -6.06 24.22
C ASN A 179 -4.85 -5.31 23.27
N ILE A 180 -6.00 -5.91 22.96
CA ILE A 180 -7.11 -5.33 22.22
C ILE A 180 -8.31 -5.32 23.14
N THR A 181 -8.95 -4.15 23.30
CA THR A 181 -10.16 -4.00 24.10
C THR A 181 -11.28 -4.90 23.54
N SER A 182 -11.84 -5.78 24.37
CA SER A 182 -12.81 -6.82 23.99
C SER A 182 -14.09 -6.31 23.30
N THR A 183 -14.40 -5.01 23.41
CA THR A 183 -15.54 -4.36 22.73
C THR A 183 -15.34 -4.20 21.22
N LEU A 184 -14.10 -4.26 20.72
CA LEU A 184 -13.78 -4.07 19.30
C LEU A 184 -14.01 -5.34 18.45
N LYS A 185 -14.10 -6.53 19.08
CA LYS A 185 -14.35 -7.82 18.40
C LYS A 185 -15.63 -7.89 17.57
N LYS A 186 -16.65 -7.09 17.91
CA LYS A 186 -17.96 -7.11 17.22
C LYS A 186 -18.08 -6.07 16.11
N SER A 187 -17.08 -5.22 15.92
CA SER A 187 -17.13 -4.15 14.92
C SER A 187 -16.49 -4.63 13.61
N LEU A 188 -17.29 -4.59 12.53
CA LEU A 188 -16.81 -4.89 11.18
C LEU A 188 -15.59 -4.05 10.80
N CYS A 189 -15.50 -2.81 11.29
CA CYS A 189 -14.40 -1.87 11.03
C CYS A 189 -13.01 -2.37 11.46
N PHE A 190 -12.97 -3.32 12.40
CA PHE A 190 -11.75 -3.79 13.06
C PHE A 190 -11.40 -5.24 12.73
N SER A 191 -12.02 -5.76 11.67
CA SER A 191 -11.75 -7.08 11.13
C SER A 191 -10.86 -7.02 9.90
N LEU A 192 -10.15 -8.12 9.65
CA LEU A 192 -9.28 -8.32 8.51
C LEU A 192 -10.03 -9.14 7.45
N PRO A 193 -10.22 -8.64 6.22
CA PRO A 193 -10.92 -9.38 5.19
C PRO A 193 -10.09 -10.56 4.68
N GLY A 194 -10.74 -11.70 4.49
CA GLY A 194 -10.15 -12.85 3.80
C GLY A 194 -9.63 -12.48 2.40
N THR A 195 -8.64 -13.25 1.93
CA THR A 195 -8.03 -13.04 0.61
C THR A 195 -9.06 -13.15 -0.50
N LYS A 196 -9.87 -14.22 -0.50
CA LYS A 196 -10.90 -14.44 -1.50
C LYS A 196 -11.96 -13.34 -1.49
N LEU A 197 -12.42 -12.93 -0.30
CA LEU A 197 -13.34 -11.81 -0.12
C LEU A 197 -12.80 -10.52 -0.75
N SER A 198 -11.52 -10.22 -0.55
CA SER A 198 -10.88 -9.01 -1.09
C SER A 198 -10.74 -9.04 -2.61
N VAL A 199 -10.37 -10.19 -3.18
CA VAL A 199 -10.31 -10.38 -4.64
C VAL A 199 -11.69 -10.22 -5.27
N ASP A 200 -12.71 -10.84 -4.67
CA ASP A 200 -14.08 -10.74 -5.18
C ASP A 200 -14.62 -9.30 -5.06
N PHE A 201 -14.21 -8.55 -4.03
CA PHE A 201 -14.49 -7.10 -3.93
C PHE A 201 -13.81 -6.29 -5.04
N PHE A 202 -12.56 -6.59 -5.39
CA PHE A 202 -11.88 -5.93 -6.52
C PHE A 202 -12.61 -6.20 -7.84
N LYS A 203 -13.06 -7.44 -8.07
CA LYS A 203 -13.85 -7.82 -9.26
C LYS A 203 -15.18 -7.09 -9.32
N GLU A 204 -15.89 -7.00 -8.19
CA GLU A 204 -17.13 -6.25 -8.13
C GLU A 204 -16.91 -4.76 -8.42
N GLN A 205 -15.81 -4.16 -7.94
CA GLN A 205 -15.44 -2.79 -8.29
C GLN A 205 -15.15 -2.64 -9.80
N VAL A 206 -14.40 -3.57 -10.40
CA VAL A 206 -14.12 -3.59 -11.85
C VAL A 206 -15.43 -3.65 -12.66
N GLU A 207 -16.36 -4.53 -12.27
CA GLU A 207 -17.67 -4.65 -12.91
C GLU A 207 -18.51 -3.38 -12.73
N ARG A 208 -18.60 -2.86 -11.50
CA ARG A 208 -19.40 -1.68 -11.14
C ARG A 208 -18.99 -0.43 -11.93
N TYR A 209 -17.68 -0.24 -12.14
CA TYR A 209 -17.13 0.90 -12.89
C TYR A 209 -16.78 0.53 -14.35
N ASN A 210 -17.06 -0.70 -14.78
CA ASN A 210 -16.83 -1.19 -16.14
C ASN A 210 -15.36 -0.98 -16.61
N LEU A 211 -14.41 -1.26 -15.73
CA LEU A 211 -12.97 -1.00 -15.90
C LEU A 211 -12.26 -2.01 -16.81
N ASP A 212 -12.90 -3.14 -17.14
CA ASP A 212 -12.33 -4.09 -18.11
C ASP A 212 -12.17 -3.46 -19.50
N LYS A 213 -12.98 -2.45 -19.84
CA LYS A 213 -12.90 -1.78 -21.15
C LYS A 213 -11.66 -0.91 -21.34
N VAL A 214 -11.00 -0.52 -20.24
CA VAL A 214 -9.81 0.34 -20.28
C VAL A 214 -8.51 -0.46 -20.10
N LEU A 215 -8.59 -1.72 -19.68
CA LEU A 215 -7.43 -2.58 -19.48
C LEU A 215 -7.01 -3.25 -20.79
N VAL A 216 -5.72 -3.21 -21.08
CA VAL A 216 -5.08 -3.84 -22.22
C VAL A 216 -3.97 -4.74 -21.70
N LYS A 217 -3.94 -5.98 -22.20
CA LYS A 217 -2.84 -6.90 -21.91
C LYS A 217 -1.58 -6.42 -22.61
N GLY A 218 -0.48 -6.26 -21.86
CA GLY A 218 0.82 -5.91 -22.42
C GLY A 218 1.89 -5.73 -21.35
N THR A 219 3.13 -6.01 -21.69
CA THR A 219 4.29 -5.72 -20.84
C THR A 219 5.00 -4.51 -21.40
N VAL A 220 5.04 -3.41 -20.63
CA VAL A 220 5.79 -2.22 -21.01
C VAL A 220 7.29 -2.48 -20.83
N GLU A 221 8.08 -2.12 -21.83
CA GLU A 221 9.54 -2.22 -21.81
C GLU A 221 10.24 -0.86 -21.80
N HIS A 222 9.65 0.16 -22.44
CA HIS A 222 10.21 1.50 -22.53
C HIS A 222 9.14 2.58 -22.31
N VAL A 223 9.55 3.68 -21.66
CA VAL A 223 8.76 4.91 -21.51
C VAL A 223 9.67 6.08 -21.90
N SER A 224 9.41 6.64 -23.07
CA SER A 224 10.25 7.66 -23.71
C SER A 224 9.51 8.99 -23.74
N PRO A 225 9.99 10.05 -23.07
CA PRO A 225 9.37 11.36 -23.19
C PRO A 225 9.73 12.00 -24.54
N VAL A 226 8.73 12.52 -25.25
CA VAL A 226 8.92 13.33 -26.46
C VAL A 226 8.71 14.79 -26.07
N ALA A 227 9.72 15.61 -26.29
CA ALA A 227 9.67 17.04 -25.97
C ALA A 227 8.98 17.83 -27.08
N GLU A 228 8.39 18.97 -26.72
CA GLU A 228 7.92 19.97 -27.70
C GLU A 228 9.13 20.47 -28.51
N ASP A 229 9.00 20.57 -29.84
CA ASP A 229 10.09 20.96 -30.74
C ASP A 229 10.59 22.39 -30.42
N GLU A 230 11.91 22.56 -30.27
CA GLU A 230 12.55 23.85 -29.94
C GLU A 230 12.27 24.94 -31.00
N GLU A 231 11.95 24.55 -32.26
CA GLU A 231 11.67 25.48 -33.35
C GLU A 231 10.28 26.15 -33.25
N GLU A 232 9.25 25.48 -32.71
CA GLU A 232 7.92 26.08 -32.53
C GLU A 232 7.89 27.04 -31.34
N VAL A 233 8.61 26.71 -30.26
CA VAL A 233 8.76 27.58 -29.07
C VAL A 233 9.51 28.87 -29.43
N GLN A 234 10.50 28.81 -30.32
CA GLN A 234 11.22 29.99 -30.79
C GLN A 234 10.33 30.93 -31.60
N ALA A 235 9.43 30.39 -32.44
CA ALA A 235 8.48 31.18 -33.22
C ALA A 235 7.42 31.87 -32.33
N GLU A 236 6.95 31.21 -31.28
CA GLU A 236 6.01 31.79 -30.31
C GLU A 236 6.69 32.81 -29.37
N ALA A 237 7.92 32.52 -28.92
CA ALA A 237 8.71 33.43 -28.10
C ALA A 237 9.13 34.70 -28.87
N ASP A 238 9.38 34.60 -30.16
CA ASP A 238 9.72 35.76 -31.00
C ASP A 238 8.50 36.66 -31.29
N TRP A 239 7.26 36.14 -31.19
CA TRP A 239 6.04 36.96 -31.18
C TRP A 239 5.78 37.65 -29.82
N ILE A 240 6.26 37.08 -28.71
CA ILE A 240 6.06 37.61 -27.35
C ILE A 240 7.14 38.63 -26.94
N LYS A 241 8.28 38.68 -27.65
CA LYS A 241 9.43 39.56 -27.37
C LYS A 241 9.25 41.06 -27.68
N GLU A 242 8.02 41.58 -27.74
CA GLU A 242 7.77 43.03 -27.75
C GLU A 242 7.37 43.61 -26.37
N GLY A 243 7.33 42.81 -25.30
CA GLY A 243 7.02 43.32 -23.95
C GLY A 243 7.68 42.54 -22.81
N GLU A 244 8.65 43.19 -22.16
CA GLU A 244 9.24 42.83 -20.85
C GLU A 244 10.14 41.59 -20.77
N ALA A 245 11.44 41.84 -20.67
CA ALA A 245 12.48 40.86 -20.36
C ALA A 245 12.35 40.32 -18.92
N LYS A 246 11.55 39.27 -18.73
CA LYS A 246 11.74 38.32 -17.63
C LYS A 246 12.63 37.18 -18.13
N ARG A 247 13.68 36.87 -17.37
CA ARG A 247 14.51 35.66 -17.56
C ARG A 247 13.66 34.42 -17.34
N VAL A 248 12.96 33.97 -18.38
CA VAL A 248 12.38 32.63 -18.46
C VAL A 248 13.52 31.73 -18.90
N THR A 249 14.08 30.94 -17.98
CA THR A 249 14.79 29.73 -18.40
C THR A 249 13.73 28.86 -19.06
N GLU A 250 13.77 28.71 -20.39
CA GLU A 250 12.90 27.78 -21.14
C GLU A 250 12.98 26.41 -20.47
N ARG A 251 11.89 26.03 -19.80
CA ARG A 251 11.80 24.74 -19.12
C ARG A 251 11.32 23.75 -20.16
N LYS A 252 12.19 22.80 -20.53
CA LYS A 252 11.85 21.64 -21.34
C LYS A 252 10.52 21.03 -20.86
N ARG A 253 9.59 20.78 -21.79
CA ARG A 253 8.27 20.21 -21.53
C ARG A 253 8.06 18.99 -22.40
N VAL A 254 7.41 17.97 -21.84
CA VAL A 254 6.98 16.78 -22.57
C VAL A 254 5.66 17.09 -23.26
N GLU A 255 5.62 16.91 -24.58
CA GLU A 255 4.39 16.98 -25.37
C GLU A 255 3.56 15.70 -25.16
N TYR A 256 4.22 14.54 -25.24
CA TYR A 256 3.65 13.23 -24.97
C TYR A 256 4.75 12.19 -24.66
N PHE A 257 4.34 11.01 -24.18
CA PHE A 257 5.21 9.85 -23.99
C PHE A 257 4.94 8.80 -25.07
N GLU A 258 6.00 8.20 -25.60
CA GLU A 258 5.94 6.93 -26.34
C GLU A 258 6.18 5.78 -25.36
N VAL A 259 5.21 4.90 -25.24
CA VAL A 259 5.25 3.74 -24.34
C VAL A 259 5.26 2.47 -25.18
N GLN A 260 6.41 1.81 -25.23
CA GLN A 260 6.64 0.61 -26.02
C GLN A 260 6.34 -0.64 -25.20
N LEU A 261 5.56 -1.54 -25.79
CA LEU A 261 5.27 -2.86 -25.26
C LEU A 261 6.23 -3.91 -25.86
N GLN A 262 6.39 -5.05 -25.18
CA GLN A 262 7.25 -6.18 -25.59
C GLN A 262 6.98 -6.70 -27.01
N GLU A 263 5.76 -6.54 -27.53
CA GLU A 263 5.38 -6.93 -28.89
C GLU A 263 5.69 -5.86 -29.96
N GLY A 264 6.43 -4.80 -29.59
CA GLY A 264 6.74 -3.66 -30.45
C GLY A 264 5.58 -2.68 -30.64
N ILE A 265 4.44 -2.88 -29.96
CA ILE A 265 3.30 -1.96 -29.97
C ILE A 265 3.69 -0.68 -29.24
N ILE A 266 3.44 0.47 -29.85
CA ILE A 266 3.68 1.79 -29.26
C ILE A 266 2.36 2.46 -28.94
N LEU A 267 2.18 2.85 -27.68
CA LEU A 267 1.07 3.69 -27.22
C LEU A 267 1.59 5.11 -26.99
N LYS A 268 0.81 6.12 -27.38
CA LYS A 268 1.11 7.54 -27.11
C LYS A 268 0.17 8.07 -26.03
N ALA A 269 0.71 8.76 -25.05
CA ALA A 269 -0.08 9.37 -23.99
C ALA A 269 0.50 10.71 -23.54
N ARG A 270 -0.35 11.70 -23.28
CA ARG A 270 0.07 13.00 -22.72
C ARG A 270 0.64 12.83 -21.31
N GLN A 271 0.06 11.91 -20.54
CA GLN A 271 0.44 11.66 -19.15
C GLN A 271 0.59 10.16 -18.91
N VAL A 272 1.58 9.77 -18.10
CA VAL A 272 1.84 8.36 -17.75
C VAL A 272 1.81 8.19 -16.24
N VAL A 273 1.18 7.13 -15.73
CA VAL A 273 1.18 6.79 -14.31
C VAL A 273 1.83 5.43 -14.08
N MET A 274 2.90 5.40 -13.29
CA MET A 274 3.63 4.19 -12.94
C MET A 274 3.07 3.54 -11.67
N ALA A 275 2.27 2.49 -11.85
CA ALA A 275 1.64 1.70 -10.79
C ALA A 275 2.13 0.23 -10.77
N THR A 276 3.42 0.03 -11.04
CA THR A 276 4.03 -1.29 -11.30
C THR A 276 4.36 -2.12 -10.05
N GLY A 277 4.33 -1.51 -8.85
CA GLY A 277 4.67 -2.19 -7.59
C GLY A 277 6.14 -2.65 -7.50
N PRO A 278 6.60 -3.09 -6.33
CA PRO A 278 8.02 -3.43 -6.12
C PRO A 278 8.38 -4.85 -6.54
N THR A 279 7.44 -5.67 -7.02
CA THR A 279 7.63 -7.12 -7.10
C THR A 279 8.28 -7.61 -8.38
N ARG A 280 8.62 -6.74 -9.33
CA ARG A 280 9.35 -7.12 -10.55
C ARG A 280 10.66 -7.83 -10.20
N ALA A 281 10.98 -8.90 -10.92
CA ALA A 281 12.19 -9.70 -10.69
C ALA A 281 13.48 -8.86 -10.70
N GLN A 282 13.56 -7.85 -11.56
CA GLN A 282 14.68 -6.91 -11.65
C GLN A 282 14.92 -6.09 -10.36
N MET A 283 13.90 -5.95 -9.51
CA MET A 283 13.99 -5.22 -8.25
C MET A 283 14.35 -6.12 -7.05
N ALA A 284 14.58 -7.42 -7.26
CA ALA A 284 14.94 -8.36 -6.21
C ALA A 284 16.20 -7.91 -5.45
N ASN A 285 16.12 -7.89 -4.12
CA ASN A 285 17.27 -7.54 -3.28
C ASN A 285 18.17 -8.75 -3.09
N ILE A 286 19.04 -9.01 -4.07
CA ILE A 286 19.97 -10.14 -4.03
C ILE A 286 21.17 -9.83 -3.10
N PRO A 287 21.42 -10.63 -2.05
CA PRO A 287 22.57 -10.46 -1.18
C PRO A 287 23.92 -10.55 -1.92
N LEU A 288 24.93 -9.83 -1.42
CA LEU A 288 26.26 -9.79 -2.04
C LEU A 288 26.91 -11.17 -2.16
N TRP A 289 26.77 -12.02 -1.13
CA TRP A 289 27.37 -13.37 -1.14
C TRP A 289 26.85 -14.24 -2.29
N VAL A 290 25.62 -14.03 -2.78
CA VAL A 290 25.08 -14.75 -3.94
C VAL A 290 25.84 -14.36 -5.21
N LYS A 291 26.17 -13.08 -5.36
CA LYS A 291 26.96 -12.57 -6.49
C LYS A 291 28.42 -13.00 -6.44
N SER A 292 28.89 -13.47 -5.27
CA SER A 292 30.26 -13.93 -5.06
C SER A 292 30.43 -15.44 -5.28
N ILE A 293 29.36 -16.19 -5.58
CA ILE A 293 29.46 -17.61 -5.91
C ILE A 293 30.17 -17.72 -7.26
N GLY A 294 31.33 -18.37 -7.29
CA GLY A 294 32.20 -18.43 -8.47
C GLY A 294 31.87 -19.61 -9.40
N GLU A 295 31.32 -20.68 -8.85
CA GLU A 295 30.92 -21.87 -9.58
C GLU A 295 29.51 -21.76 -10.15
N SER A 296 29.23 -22.59 -11.17
CA SER A 296 27.87 -22.83 -11.62
C SER A 296 27.09 -23.66 -10.61
N TYR A 297 25.78 -23.45 -10.56
CA TYR A 297 24.84 -24.25 -9.77
C TYR A 297 23.48 -24.29 -10.50
N PRO A 298 22.62 -25.28 -10.21
CA PRO A 298 21.28 -25.32 -10.80
C PRO A 298 20.42 -24.15 -10.29
N GLU A 299 19.83 -23.35 -11.18
CA GLU A 299 19.12 -22.12 -10.84
C GLU A 299 17.93 -22.37 -9.89
N GLU A 300 17.30 -23.53 -10.00
CA GLU A 300 16.22 -23.95 -9.13
C GLU A 300 16.65 -24.17 -7.68
N ARG A 301 17.95 -24.31 -7.38
CA ARG A 301 18.47 -24.59 -6.04
C ARG A 301 18.71 -23.34 -5.19
N LEU A 302 18.68 -22.15 -5.80
CA LEU A 302 18.77 -20.86 -5.12
C LEU A 302 17.85 -19.87 -5.82
N GLN A 303 16.72 -19.56 -5.20
CA GLN A 303 15.69 -18.73 -5.81
C GLN A 303 15.29 -17.56 -4.91
N HIS A 304 14.97 -16.42 -5.53
CA HIS A 304 14.34 -15.30 -4.83
C HIS A 304 12.81 -15.46 -4.82
N THR A 305 12.15 -15.06 -3.73
CA THR A 305 10.70 -15.24 -3.57
C THR A 305 9.86 -14.47 -4.59
N VAL A 306 10.45 -13.51 -5.32
CA VAL A 306 9.76 -12.85 -6.44
C VAL A 306 9.39 -13.84 -7.55
N HIS A 307 10.18 -14.89 -7.77
CA HIS A 307 9.88 -15.88 -8.80
C HIS A 307 8.61 -16.66 -8.45
N LEU A 308 8.44 -17.04 -7.17
CA LEU A 308 7.19 -17.63 -6.65
C LEU A 308 6.00 -16.72 -6.95
N MET A 309 6.14 -15.42 -6.66
CA MET A 309 5.07 -14.42 -6.79
C MET A 309 4.60 -14.20 -8.23
N HIS A 310 5.42 -14.54 -9.22
CA HIS A 310 5.09 -14.38 -10.64
C HIS A 310 4.60 -15.68 -11.30
N HIS A 311 4.60 -16.81 -10.58
CA HIS A 311 4.03 -18.06 -11.09
C HIS A 311 2.50 -17.95 -11.11
N LEU A 312 1.90 -18.02 -12.30
CA LEU A 312 0.46 -18.14 -12.42
C LEU A 312 0.05 -19.61 -12.19
N PRO A 313 -0.96 -19.88 -11.35
CA PRO A 313 -1.77 -21.06 -11.55
C PRO A 313 -2.49 -20.91 -12.90
N THR A 314 -2.17 -21.77 -13.86
CA THR A 314 -2.81 -21.85 -15.18
C THR A 314 -4.26 -22.33 -15.03
N ALA A 315 -5.14 -21.51 -14.46
CA ALA A 315 -6.51 -21.91 -14.10
C ALA A 315 -7.61 -21.03 -14.72
N ARG A 316 -7.28 -20.04 -15.55
CA ARG A 316 -8.30 -19.12 -16.12
C ARG A 316 -8.24 -18.87 -17.63
N GLN A 317 -7.40 -19.57 -18.38
CA GLN A 317 -7.61 -19.64 -19.83
C GLN A 317 -8.87 -20.49 -20.06
N LYS A 318 -10.05 -19.87 -20.07
CA LYS A 318 -11.24 -20.46 -20.70
C LYS A 318 -10.88 -20.67 -22.16
N PRO A 319 -10.84 -21.91 -22.68
CA PRO A 319 -10.94 -22.10 -24.12
C PRO A 319 -12.28 -21.50 -24.54
N LYS A 320 -12.27 -20.59 -25.51
CA LYS A 320 -13.49 -20.31 -26.28
C LYS A 320 -13.71 -21.53 -27.18
N ASP A 321 -14.24 -22.61 -26.63
CA ASP A 321 -14.62 -23.76 -27.43
C ASP A 321 -16.11 -23.70 -27.77
N THR A 322 -16.33 -23.38 -29.04
CA THR A 322 -17.42 -23.91 -29.84
C THR A 322 -17.45 -25.45 -29.76
N ASP A 323 -18.61 -25.95 -29.33
CA ASP A 323 -19.24 -27.23 -29.64
C ASP A 323 -18.66 -28.57 -29.13
N ASN A 324 -19.48 -29.22 -28.31
CA ASN A 324 -19.76 -30.66 -28.21
C ASN A 324 -18.61 -31.69 -28.26
N GLN A 325 -18.22 -32.23 -27.10
CA GLN A 325 -18.51 -33.64 -26.72
C GLN A 325 -17.99 -33.96 -25.32
N ARG A 326 -18.72 -34.83 -24.61
CA ARG A 326 -18.44 -35.32 -23.26
C ARG A 326 -17.17 -36.20 -23.26
N GLN A 327 -16.10 -35.72 -22.64
CA GLN A 327 -15.12 -36.58 -21.99
C GLN A 327 -14.82 -36.08 -20.58
N LYS A 328 -14.89 -37.02 -19.63
CA LYS A 328 -14.71 -36.80 -18.20
C LYS A 328 -13.21 -36.86 -17.93
N GLU A 329 -12.48 -35.83 -18.36
CA GLU A 329 -11.06 -35.70 -18.05
C GLU A 329 -10.92 -35.18 -16.62
N THR A 330 -10.44 -36.05 -15.73
CA THR A 330 -9.90 -35.67 -14.43
C THR A 330 -8.69 -34.77 -14.67
N PHE A 331 -8.90 -33.46 -14.52
CA PHE A 331 -7.82 -32.47 -14.47
C PHE A 331 -6.79 -32.88 -13.40
N PRO A 332 -5.48 -32.84 -13.70
CA PRO A 332 -4.47 -33.02 -12.66
C PRO A 332 -4.62 -31.90 -11.61
N PRO A 333 -4.31 -32.18 -10.33
CA PRO A 333 -4.34 -31.18 -9.28
C PRO A 333 -3.45 -30.00 -9.67
N GLN A 334 -3.92 -28.78 -9.39
CA GLN A 334 -3.19 -27.51 -9.50
C GLN A 334 -1.70 -27.72 -9.15
N GLU A 335 -0.80 -27.54 -10.11
CA GLU A 335 0.65 -27.50 -9.83
C GLU A 335 0.93 -26.25 -8.97
N LEU A 336 0.78 -26.42 -7.66
CA LEU A 336 1.25 -25.49 -6.66
C LEU A 336 2.76 -25.30 -6.87
N CYS A 337 3.23 -24.06 -6.80
CA CYS A 337 4.65 -23.77 -6.92
C CYS A 337 5.44 -24.52 -5.83
N ALA A 338 6.34 -25.41 -6.24
CA ALA A 338 7.15 -26.21 -5.33
C ALA A 338 8.25 -25.36 -4.69
N VAL A 339 8.25 -25.27 -3.37
CA VAL A 339 9.28 -24.65 -2.55
C VAL A 339 10.38 -25.67 -2.23
N CYS A 340 10.04 -26.95 -2.09
CA CYS A 340 10.98 -28.06 -1.92
C CYS A 340 10.33 -29.42 -2.21
N GLU A 341 11.15 -30.46 -2.35
CA GLU A 341 10.70 -31.85 -2.32
C GLU A 341 10.65 -32.40 -0.89
N ALA A 342 9.84 -33.44 -0.67
CA ALA A 342 9.78 -34.12 0.62
C ALA A 342 11.15 -34.69 1.03
N GLY A 343 11.55 -34.44 2.27
CA GLY A 343 12.83 -34.85 2.84
C GLY A 343 13.99 -33.87 2.66
N GLN A 344 13.84 -32.83 1.83
CA GLN A 344 14.90 -31.84 1.60
C GLN A 344 15.12 -30.91 2.81
N ARG A 345 16.36 -30.43 2.95
CA ARG A 345 16.77 -29.38 3.90
C ARG A 345 16.76 -28.03 3.21
N VAL A 346 16.01 -27.09 3.76
CA VAL A 346 15.76 -25.79 3.14
C VAL A 346 16.34 -24.67 3.99
N MET A 347 17.07 -23.73 3.40
CA MET A 347 17.42 -22.47 4.03
C MET A 347 16.49 -21.36 3.53
N VAL A 348 15.93 -20.57 4.43
CA VAL A 348 15.16 -19.36 4.10
C VAL A 348 15.88 -18.14 4.67
N VAL A 349 16.28 -17.21 3.81
CA VAL A 349 17.01 -15.99 4.18
C VAL A 349 16.06 -14.78 4.16
N GLY A 350 15.81 -14.18 5.31
CA GLY A 350 14.91 -13.03 5.46
C GLY A 350 14.15 -13.07 6.78
N GLY A 351 13.78 -11.91 7.34
CA GLY A 351 13.06 -11.80 8.62
C GLY A 351 11.65 -11.21 8.48
N GLY A 352 11.06 -11.29 7.29
CA GLY A 352 9.74 -10.72 6.98
C GLY A 352 8.62 -11.75 6.90
N LEU A 353 7.40 -11.28 6.68
CA LEU A 353 6.23 -12.14 6.55
C LEU A 353 6.36 -13.13 5.38
N THR A 354 6.91 -12.70 4.24
CA THR A 354 7.16 -13.59 3.09
C THR A 354 8.05 -14.78 3.47
N SER A 355 9.13 -14.57 4.24
CA SER A 355 9.96 -15.69 4.71
C SER A 355 9.17 -16.65 5.61
N ALA A 356 8.31 -16.14 6.51
CA ALA A 356 7.50 -17.00 7.37
C ALA A 356 6.53 -17.87 6.57
N HIS A 357 5.91 -17.33 5.51
CA HIS A 357 5.07 -18.10 4.60
C HIS A 357 5.86 -19.16 3.83
N VAL A 358 7.06 -18.83 3.31
CA VAL A 358 7.91 -19.81 2.62
C VAL A 358 8.34 -20.94 3.56
N VAL A 359 8.67 -20.65 4.82
CA VAL A 359 8.95 -21.68 5.84
C VAL A 359 7.72 -22.58 6.03
N SER A 360 6.52 -22.00 6.18
CA SER A 360 5.28 -22.76 6.33
C SER A 360 5.01 -23.67 5.13
N ILE A 361 5.20 -23.18 3.90
CA ILE A 361 5.01 -23.97 2.68
C ILE A 361 6.04 -25.10 2.58
N ALA A 362 7.31 -24.84 2.88
CA ALA A 362 8.36 -25.87 2.89
C ALA A 362 8.01 -27.02 3.86
N LEU A 363 7.52 -26.68 5.06
CA LEU A 363 7.06 -27.67 6.05
C LEU A 363 5.86 -28.48 5.52
N GLN A 364 4.89 -27.82 4.88
CA GLN A 364 3.72 -28.48 4.28
C GLN A 364 4.10 -29.41 3.11
N GLN A 365 5.15 -29.06 2.37
CA GLN A 365 5.70 -29.88 1.28
C GLN A 365 6.66 -30.98 1.77
N GLY A 366 6.85 -31.12 3.09
CA GLY A 366 7.57 -32.23 3.70
C GLY A 366 9.08 -32.00 3.86
N ALA A 367 9.55 -30.75 3.91
CA ALA A 367 10.94 -30.46 4.25
C ALA A 367 11.36 -31.17 5.55
N SER A 368 12.50 -31.87 5.53
CA SER A 368 13.01 -32.58 6.71
C SER A 368 13.49 -31.61 7.79
N HIS A 369 14.02 -30.45 7.37
CA HIS A 369 14.47 -29.39 8.26
C HIS A 369 14.49 -28.04 7.53
N VAL A 370 14.13 -26.96 8.22
CA VAL A 370 14.19 -25.60 7.69
C VAL A 370 15.08 -24.72 8.57
N THR A 371 16.13 -24.13 8.00
CA THR A 371 16.98 -23.16 8.68
C THR A 371 16.57 -21.74 8.27
N TRP A 372 16.02 -20.97 9.20
CA TRP A 372 15.50 -19.63 8.96
C TRP A 372 16.51 -18.56 9.43
N VAL A 373 17.22 -17.95 8.48
CA VAL A 373 18.35 -17.06 8.73
C VAL A 373 17.94 -15.60 8.60
N MET A 374 18.29 -14.77 9.58
CA MET A 374 18.00 -13.34 9.56
C MET A 374 19.06 -12.49 10.28
N ARG A 375 19.36 -11.32 9.71
CA ARG A 375 20.39 -10.38 10.17
C ARG A 375 20.06 -9.60 11.45
N LYS A 376 18.89 -9.79 12.04
CA LYS A 376 18.37 -9.08 13.23
C LYS A 376 17.62 -10.08 14.11
N HIS A 377 16.94 -9.61 15.16
CA HIS A 377 15.93 -10.40 15.86
C HIS A 377 14.72 -10.70 14.96
N LEU A 378 13.96 -11.73 15.31
CA LEU A 378 12.66 -11.97 14.71
C LEU A 378 11.67 -10.92 15.23
N GLN A 379 11.27 -10.00 14.35
CA GLN A 379 10.42 -8.87 14.72
C GLN A 379 8.95 -9.20 14.49
N LEU A 380 8.12 -8.98 15.50
CA LEU A 380 6.69 -9.25 15.45
C LEU A 380 5.89 -7.96 15.35
N LYS A 381 4.97 -7.88 14.38
CA LYS A 381 4.07 -6.74 14.16
C LYS A 381 2.73 -7.18 13.61
N GLN A 382 1.63 -6.57 14.07
CA GLN A 382 0.33 -6.81 13.45
C GLN A 382 0.21 -6.12 12.07
N PHE A 383 0.78 -4.92 11.91
CA PHE A 383 0.70 -4.13 10.68
C PHE A 383 2.08 -3.70 10.16
N ASP A 384 2.16 -3.40 8.85
CA ASP A 384 3.42 -3.06 8.18
C ASP A 384 3.96 -1.67 8.53
N VAL A 385 3.07 -0.79 8.99
CA VAL A 385 3.39 0.57 9.41
C VAL A 385 2.81 0.81 10.78
N GLY A 386 3.66 1.25 11.70
CA GLY A 386 3.29 1.44 13.09
C GLY A 386 3.59 0.23 13.95
N ASP A 387 4.25 0.46 15.09
CA ASP A 387 3.98 -0.37 16.25
C ASP A 387 2.50 -0.13 16.59
N VAL A 388 1.78 -1.21 16.90
CA VAL A 388 0.32 -1.39 16.81
C VAL A 388 -0.55 -0.36 17.55
N GLU A 389 0.04 0.68 18.14
CA GLU A 389 -0.69 1.66 18.94
C GLU A 389 -0.34 3.13 18.65
N SER A 390 0.79 3.47 18.01
CA SER A 390 1.18 4.88 17.79
C SER A 390 0.69 5.47 16.47
N LEU A 391 0.65 4.67 15.41
CA LEU A 391 0.34 5.17 14.04
C LEU A 391 -1.08 4.88 13.58
N VAL A 392 -1.77 3.99 14.29
CA VAL A 392 -3.09 3.51 13.93
C VAL A 392 -4.17 4.03 14.90
N GLY A 393 -3.87 5.00 15.76
CA GLY A 393 -4.88 5.68 16.61
C GLY A 393 -5.31 4.96 17.89
N ARG A 394 -4.93 3.69 18.12
CA ARG A 394 -5.46 2.92 19.26
C ARG A 394 -5.11 3.45 20.66
N TYR A 395 -3.98 4.15 20.83
CA TYR A 395 -3.65 4.79 22.11
C TYR A 395 -2.97 6.14 21.90
N SER A 396 -3.70 7.21 22.20
CA SER A 396 -3.12 8.48 22.60
C SER A 396 -2.34 8.28 23.90
N HIS A 397 -1.02 8.20 23.81
CA HIS A 397 -0.18 8.31 25.00
C HIS A 397 0.68 9.57 24.89
N THR A 398 0.95 10.16 26.04
CA THR A 398 1.68 11.42 26.13
C THR A 398 3.10 11.11 26.61
N GLU A 399 4.10 11.32 25.76
CA GLU A 399 5.51 11.25 26.17
C GLU A 399 6.03 12.69 26.29
N HIS A 400 6.57 13.08 27.46
CA HIS A 400 7.09 14.44 27.71
C HIS A 400 6.11 15.59 27.38
N GLY A 401 4.79 15.35 27.49
CA GLY A 401 3.76 16.35 27.17
C GLY A 401 3.25 16.33 25.71
N ILE A 402 3.76 15.43 24.86
CA ILE A 402 3.39 15.33 23.43
C ILE A 402 2.48 14.12 23.21
N LYS A 403 1.28 14.36 22.67
CA LYS A 403 0.32 13.32 22.28
C LYS A 403 0.83 12.58 21.05
N MET A 404 1.16 11.30 21.20
CA MET A 404 1.64 10.45 20.12
C MET A 404 0.49 9.61 19.57
N ASP A 405 -0.20 10.11 18.54
CA ASP A 405 -1.19 9.38 17.73
C ASP A 405 -0.84 9.45 16.24
N GLY A 406 -1.48 8.60 15.42
CA GLY A 406 -1.16 8.48 14.00
C GLY A 406 -1.39 9.77 13.22
N GLN A 407 -2.35 10.57 13.68
CA GLN A 407 -2.65 11.87 13.10
C GLN A 407 -1.51 12.86 13.38
N ALA A 408 -0.99 12.92 14.61
CA ALA A 408 0.16 13.75 14.98
C ALA A 408 1.41 13.39 14.17
N PHE A 409 1.69 12.10 13.98
CA PHE A 409 2.79 11.66 13.12
C PHE A 409 2.60 12.12 11.68
N LEU A 410 1.41 11.94 11.10
CA LEU A 410 1.12 12.40 9.74
C LEU A 410 1.21 13.92 9.61
N ARG A 411 0.72 14.69 10.61
CA ARG A 411 0.91 16.15 10.67
C ARG A 411 2.38 16.52 10.62
N GLN A 412 3.19 15.89 11.47
CA GLN A 412 4.63 16.14 11.53
C GLN A 412 5.30 15.78 10.19
N PHE A 413 4.92 14.64 9.60
CA PHE A 413 5.48 14.17 8.34
C PHE A 413 5.19 15.15 7.20
N TYR A 414 3.94 15.59 7.05
CA TYR A 414 3.56 16.52 5.98
C TYR A 414 4.12 17.93 6.20
N ASN A 415 4.25 18.38 7.46
CA ASN A 415 4.88 19.67 7.77
C ASN A 415 6.43 19.65 7.71
N GLU A 416 7.05 18.47 7.69
CA GLU A 416 8.52 18.35 7.56
C GLU A 416 8.95 18.66 6.13
N ARG A 417 9.80 19.70 5.98
CA ARG A 417 10.28 20.18 4.68
C ARG A 417 11.48 19.36 4.16
N SER A 418 12.26 18.77 5.06
CA SER A 418 13.44 17.99 4.67
C SER A 418 13.04 16.59 4.24
N LEU A 419 13.24 16.29 2.94
CA LEU A 419 13.01 14.94 2.41
C LEU A 419 13.89 13.87 3.07
N HIS A 420 15.11 14.24 3.52
CA HIS A 420 15.98 13.35 4.30
C HIS A 420 15.36 12.96 5.65
N LYS A 421 14.76 13.94 6.35
CA LYS A 421 14.04 13.67 7.60
C LYS A 421 12.77 12.87 7.36
N ARG A 422 12.01 13.17 6.29
CA ARG A 422 10.87 12.33 5.88
C ARG A 422 11.29 10.87 5.62
N LEU A 423 12.42 10.65 4.93
CA LEU A 423 12.97 9.30 4.73
C LEU A 423 13.32 8.62 6.05
N ALA A 424 13.92 9.33 7.00
CA ALA A 424 14.21 8.81 8.34
C ALA A 424 12.91 8.42 9.07
N MET A 425 11.87 9.26 9.03
CA MET A 425 10.54 8.96 9.59
C MET A 425 9.92 7.71 8.96
N ILE A 426 10.03 7.54 7.63
CA ILE A 426 9.52 6.34 6.92
C ILE A 426 10.25 5.08 7.39
N ARG A 427 11.58 5.12 7.46
CA ARG A 427 12.41 4.01 7.94
C ARG A 427 12.06 3.65 9.38
N GLN A 428 11.89 4.66 10.23
CA GLN A 428 11.51 4.49 11.64
C GLN A 428 10.11 3.88 11.79
N ALA A 429 9.13 4.29 10.98
CA ALA A 429 7.77 3.77 11.05
C ALA A 429 7.66 2.31 10.58
N ARG A 430 8.43 1.93 9.55
CA ARG A 430 8.39 0.56 8.97
C ARG A 430 9.26 -0.43 9.75
N LYS A 431 10.42 -0.02 10.27
CA LYS A 431 11.41 -0.84 11.01
C LYS A 431 11.95 -2.10 10.30
N GLY A 432 11.62 -2.32 9.03
CA GLY A 432 12.11 -3.45 8.23
C GLY A 432 11.12 -4.61 8.18
N GLY A 433 11.61 -5.80 7.81
CA GLY A 433 10.80 -7.01 7.75
C GLY A 433 10.30 -7.41 9.14
N ALA A 434 9.02 -7.78 9.21
CA ALA A 434 8.39 -8.28 10.41
C ALA A 434 7.41 -9.40 10.05
N VAL A 435 7.08 -10.23 11.04
CA VAL A 435 6.16 -11.36 10.95
C VAL A 435 4.93 -11.06 11.79
N THR A 436 3.76 -11.55 11.39
CA THR A 436 2.56 -11.38 12.20
C THR A 436 2.55 -12.34 13.38
N PRO A 437 1.90 -11.98 14.49
CA PRO A 437 1.67 -12.90 15.59
C PRO A 437 1.06 -14.25 15.14
N GLU A 438 0.10 -14.23 14.24
CA GLU A 438 -0.60 -15.42 13.76
C GLU A 438 0.32 -16.35 12.96
N ALA A 439 1.12 -15.77 12.05
CA ALA A 439 2.12 -16.54 11.29
C ALA A 439 3.19 -17.12 12.22
N TYR A 440 3.59 -16.37 13.25
CA TYR A 440 4.54 -16.84 14.25
C TYR A 440 3.99 -18.02 15.07
N ILE A 441 2.77 -17.88 15.60
CA ILE A 441 2.09 -18.93 16.38
C ILE A 441 1.96 -20.21 15.54
N HIS A 442 1.67 -20.09 14.24
CA HIS A 442 1.61 -21.25 13.35
C HIS A 442 2.95 -21.99 13.22
N LEU A 443 4.08 -21.27 13.24
CA LEU A 443 5.42 -21.86 13.13
C LEU A 443 5.98 -22.34 14.49
N GLN A 444 5.44 -21.85 15.60
CA GLN A 444 5.97 -22.11 16.94
C GLN A 444 6.14 -23.62 17.29
N PRO A 445 5.20 -24.52 16.98
CA PRO A 445 5.37 -25.95 17.27
C PRO A 445 6.58 -26.58 16.54
N PHE A 446 6.86 -26.13 15.32
CA PHE A 446 7.99 -26.60 14.51
C PHE A 446 9.34 -26.01 14.96
N ILE A 447 9.31 -24.82 15.56
CA ILE A 447 10.49 -24.24 16.20
C ILE A 447 10.81 -25.03 17.48
N GLN A 448 9.80 -25.31 18.31
CA GLN A 448 9.97 -26.02 19.57
C GLN A 448 10.42 -27.47 19.42
N ASN A 449 9.99 -28.15 18.35
CA ASN A 449 10.39 -29.53 18.08
C ASN A 449 11.73 -29.65 17.31
N GLY A 450 12.36 -28.52 16.93
CA GLY A 450 13.64 -28.47 16.22
C GLY A 450 13.56 -28.71 14.71
N GLN A 451 12.37 -28.81 14.12
CA GLN A 451 12.21 -28.93 12.66
C GLN A 451 12.51 -27.60 11.96
N VAL A 452 12.30 -26.47 12.63
CA VAL A 452 12.69 -25.12 12.19
C VAL A 452 13.77 -24.56 13.13
N ASP A 453 14.95 -24.29 12.59
CA ASP A 453 16.03 -23.63 13.33
C ASP A 453 16.10 -22.14 12.98
N VAL A 454 15.81 -21.27 13.96
CA VAL A 454 15.76 -19.82 13.78
C VAL A 454 17.12 -19.20 14.13
N LYS A 455 17.87 -18.80 13.11
CA LYS A 455 19.20 -18.18 13.25
C LYS A 455 19.09 -16.65 13.17
N THR A 456 18.88 -16.02 14.32
CA THR A 456 18.88 -14.55 14.45
C THR A 456 20.30 -13.99 14.48
N TYR A 457 20.46 -12.70 14.14
CA TYR A 457 21.76 -12.02 14.02
C TYR A 457 22.78 -12.78 13.17
N CYS A 458 22.29 -13.52 12.18
CA CYS A 458 23.06 -14.43 11.35
C CYS A 458 22.93 -14.04 9.88
N GLN A 459 24.04 -14.11 9.16
CA GLN A 459 24.11 -13.89 7.72
C GLN A 459 24.93 -15.02 7.08
N VAL A 460 24.60 -15.35 5.84
CA VAL A 460 25.48 -16.18 5.01
C VAL A 460 26.66 -15.32 4.61
N SER A 461 27.87 -15.82 4.88
CA SER A 461 29.13 -15.15 4.54
C SER A 461 29.65 -15.66 3.20
N GLU A 462 29.64 -16.98 3.04
CA GLU A 462 30.08 -17.67 1.83
C GLU A 462 29.14 -18.84 1.54
N ALA A 463 28.96 -19.15 0.26
CA ALA A 463 28.15 -20.25 -0.22
C ALA A 463 28.87 -20.94 -1.37
N SER A 464 28.80 -22.27 -1.39
CA SER A 464 29.33 -23.08 -2.48
C SER A 464 28.42 -24.24 -2.82
N TRP A 465 28.37 -24.64 -4.09
CA TRP A 465 27.57 -25.77 -4.55
C TRP A 465 28.45 -27.01 -4.77
N CYS A 466 28.13 -28.11 -4.08
CA CYS A 466 28.84 -29.37 -4.23
C CYS A 466 28.09 -30.30 -5.19
N TYR A 467 28.60 -30.45 -6.41
CA TYR A 467 28.04 -31.36 -7.42
C TYR A 467 28.09 -32.85 -7.01
N ARG A 468 29.06 -33.27 -6.18
CA ARG A 468 29.13 -34.66 -5.73
C ARG A 468 27.97 -35.03 -4.81
N SER A 469 27.61 -34.13 -3.91
CA SER A 469 26.52 -34.35 -2.95
C SER A 469 25.18 -33.77 -3.41
N GLN A 470 25.16 -33.03 -4.53
CA GLN A 470 24.00 -32.27 -5.01
C GLN A 470 23.42 -31.37 -3.90
N ALA A 471 24.30 -30.70 -3.16
CA ALA A 471 23.93 -29.90 -1.99
C ALA A 471 24.81 -28.67 -1.85
N TRP A 472 24.22 -27.65 -1.23
CA TRP A 472 24.89 -26.44 -0.79
C TRP A 472 25.79 -26.69 0.42
N SER A 473 26.89 -25.95 0.51
CA SER A 473 27.76 -25.82 1.67
C SER A 473 28.01 -24.34 1.96
N LEU A 474 27.54 -23.87 3.12
CA LEU A 474 27.52 -22.45 3.50
C LEU A 474 28.30 -22.23 4.81
N SER A 475 28.97 -21.08 4.88
CA SER A 475 29.55 -20.56 6.12
C SER A 475 28.73 -19.37 6.61
N LEU A 476 28.34 -19.42 7.88
CA LEU A 476 27.54 -18.39 8.52
C LEU A 476 28.41 -17.41 9.30
N SER A 477 27.95 -16.17 9.45
CA SER A 477 28.67 -15.12 10.18
C SER A 477 28.87 -15.43 11.67
N THR A 478 28.17 -16.44 12.19
CA THR A 478 28.32 -16.96 13.55
C THR A 478 29.48 -17.96 13.70
N GLY A 479 30.10 -18.38 12.59
CA GLY A 479 31.09 -19.47 12.54
C GLY A 479 30.48 -20.86 12.29
N ASP A 480 29.15 -20.96 12.32
CA ASP A 480 28.43 -22.19 11.99
C ASP A 480 28.57 -22.54 10.50
N HIS A 481 28.49 -23.83 10.19
CA HIS A 481 28.41 -24.32 8.82
C HIS A 481 27.03 -24.92 8.56
N TRP A 482 26.52 -24.74 7.35
CA TRP A 482 25.24 -25.29 6.92
C TRP A 482 25.37 -26.07 5.62
N THR A 483 24.63 -27.16 5.52
CA THR A 483 24.51 -27.95 4.28
C THR A 483 23.04 -28.24 4.00
N GLY A 484 22.64 -28.28 2.73
CA GLY A 484 21.25 -28.59 2.37
C GLY A 484 20.96 -28.44 0.90
N ASP A 485 19.69 -28.56 0.53
CA ASP A 485 19.27 -28.81 -0.84
C ASP A 485 18.78 -27.54 -1.55
N MET A 486 18.18 -26.61 -0.81
CA MET A 486 17.47 -25.47 -1.36
C MET A 486 17.71 -24.20 -0.56
N ILE A 487 17.85 -23.06 -1.25
CA ILE A 487 17.94 -21.73 -0.63
C ILE A 487 16.86 -20.81 -1.21
N TRP A 488 16.05 -20.23 -0.32
CA TRP A 488 15.06 -19.20 -0.65
C TRP A 488 15.49 -17.83 -0.12
N LEU A 489 15.63 -16.87 -1.02
CA LEU A 489 15.90 -15.47 -0.69
C LEU A 489 14.57 -14.72 -0.56
N ALA A 490 14.12 -14.54 0.68
CA ALA A 490 12.99 -13.69 1.05
C ALA A 490 13.50 -12.30 1.50
N THR A 491 14.44 -11.74 0.75
CA THR A 491 15.21 -10.54 1.11
C THR A 491 14.57 -9.23 0.67
N GLY A 492 13.33 -9.30 0.16
CA GLY A 492 12.53 -8.17 -0.30
C GLY A 492 13.03 -7.59 -1.62
N CYS A 493 12.56 -6.40 -1.95
CA CYS A 493 12.97 -5.70 -3.17
C CYS A 493 13.71 -4.41 -2.80
N LYS A 494 14.78 -4.10 -3.54
CA LYS A 494 15.52 -2.85 -3.37
C LYS A 494 14.90 -1.80 -4.29
N LEU A 495 14.39 -0.73 -3.67
CA LEU A 495 13.88 0.42 -4.39
C LEU A 495 15.05 1.33 -4.78
N ASP A 496 15.30 1.48 -6.06
CA ASP A 496 16.18 2.51 -6.59
C ASP A 496 15.68 2.96 -7.95
N VAL A 497 15.12 4.17 -7.99
CA VAL A 497 14.58 4.75 -9.21
C VAL A 497 15.62 4.88 -10.32
N LYS A 498 16.92 4.98 -9.97
CA LYS A 498 18.03 5.03 -10.95
C LYS A 498 18.31 3.68 -11.60
N GLN A 499 17.81 2.60 -11.02
CA GLN A 499 18.00 1.23 -11.51
C GLN A 499 16.73 0.69 -12.19
N ASP A 500 15.66 1.48 -12.27
CA ASP A 500 14.41 1.10 -12.91
C ASP A 500 14.47 1.33 -14.42
N PRO A 501 14.46 0.27 -15.26
CA PRO A 501 14.62 0.45 -16.71
C PRO A 501 13.53 1.31 -17.33
N LEU A 502 12.30 1.23 -16.81
CA LEU A 502 11.16 2.02 -17.29
C LEU A 502 11.29 3.52 -17.04
N LEU A 503 12.22 3.92 -16.15
CA LEU A 503 12.43 5.32 -15.80
C LEU A 503 13.78 5.84 -16.31
N SER A 504 14.56 5.01 -17.01
CA SER A 504 15.92 5.33 -17.44
C SER A 504 15.98 6.53 -18.40
N GLU A 505 15.09 6.55 -19.39
CA GLU A 505 15.01 7.64 -20.38
C GLU A 505 14.44 8.91 -19.76
N VAL A 506 13.37 8.80 -18.96
CA VAL A 506 12.79 9.94 -18.24
C VAL A 506 13.80 10.57 -17.27
N MET A 507 14.57 9.76 -16.53
CA MET A 507 15.64 10.24 -15.65
C MET A 507 16.77 10.93 -16.43
N LYS A 508 17.09 10.45 -17.63
CA LYS A 508 18.10 11.06 -18.50
C LYS A 508 17.64 12.43 -19.01
N GLU A 509 16.40 12.52 -19.50
CA GLU A 509 15.87 13.73 -20.14
C GLU A 509 15.36 14.78 -19.13
N PHE A 510 14.87 14.32 -17.97
CA PHE A 510 14.33 15.12 -16.87
C PHE A 510 14.94 14.67 -15.54
N PRO A 511 16.21 15.00 -15.25
CA PRO A 511 16.88 14.52 -14.04
C PRO A 511 16.27 15.10 -12.77
N ILE A 512 16.09 14.24 -11.75
CA ILE A 512 15.60 14.64 -10.42
C ILE A 512 16.58 14.22 -9.31
N GLN A 513 16.47 14.87 -8.16
CA GLN A 513 17.21 14.44 -6.97
C GLN A 513 16.71 13.07 -6.51
N VAL A 514 17.64 12.21 -6.08
CA VAL A 514 17.34 10.88 -5.54
C VAL A 514 18.07 10.71 -4.20
N ILE A 515 17.35 10.33 -3.15
CA ILE A 515 17.89 10.11 -1.80
C ILE A 515 17.80 8.62 -1.49
N ASP A 516 18.94 7.92 -1.39
CA ASP A 516 19.01 6.48 -1.14
C ASP A 516 18.09 5.62 -2.05
N GLY A 517 17.97 6.01 -3.32
CA GLY A 517 17.12 5.35 -4.32
C GLY A 517 15.67 5.88 -4.42
N TRP A 518 15.28 6.80 -3.53
CA TRP A 518 13.93 7.38 -3.49
C TRP A 518 13.87 8.68 -4.31
N PRO A 519 12.95 8.82 -5.27
CA PRO A 519 12.86 10.00 -6.12
C PRO A 519 12.25 11.20 -5.38
N CYS A 520 12.85 12.37 -5.54
CA CYS A 520 12.34 13.63 -4.99
C CYS A 520 11.35 14.27 -5.97
N ILE A 521 10.17 13.66 -6.08
CA ILE A 521 9.05 14.10 -6.93
C ILE A 521 8.22 15.20 -6.27
N SER A 522 7.30 15.82 -7.02
CA SER A 522 6.37 16.86 -6.52
C SER A 522 5.37 16.31 -5.48
N GLU A 523 4.67 17.19 -4.76
CA GLU A 523 3.60 16.79 -3.82
C GLU A 523 2.39 16.14 -4.52
N SER A 524 2.15 16.49 -5.80
CA SER A 524 1.15 15.85 -6.67
C SER A 524 1.60 14.50 -7.21
N LEU A 525 2.82 14.06 -6.87
CA LEU A 525 3.43 12.79 -7.27
C LEU A 525 3.88 12.75 -8.72
N GLN A 526 3.98 13.92 -9.36
CA GLN A 526 4.56 14.13 -10.69
C GLN A 526 6.09 14.11 -10.60
N TRP A 527 6.71 13.51 -11.61
CA TRP A 527 8.16 13.34 -11.74
C TRP A 527 8.91 14.66 -11.56
N ALA A 528 8.59 15.65 -12.40
CA ALA A 528 9.15 17.00 -12.37
C ALA A 528 8.20 17.97 -13.10
N ASP A 529 8.37 19.27 -12.86
CA ASP A 529 7.70 20.32 -13.65
C ASP A 529 7.97 20.09 -15.15
N GLY A 530 6.93 20.12 -15.98
CA GLY A 530 7.04 19.89 -17.42
C GLY A 530 7.15 18.41 -17.84
N CYS A 531 7.22 17.46 -16.90
CA CYS A 531 7.23 16.02 -17.17
C CYS A 531 6.06 15.32 -16.45
N PRO A 532 4.89 15.18 -17.08
CA PRO A 532 3.68 14.61 -16.48
C PRO A 532 3.70 13.07 -16.42
N LEU A 533 4.79 12.53 -15.88
CA LEU A 533 4.89 11.15 -15.43
C LEU A 533 4.62 11.11 -13.92
N TYR A 534 3.62 10.36 -13.48
CA TYR A 534 3.26 10.23 -12.07
C TYR A 534 3.72 8.88 -11.53
N LEU A 535 4.13 8.85 -10.26
CA LEU A 535 4.50 7.61 -9.58
C LEU A 535 3.40 7.19 -8.60
N MET A 536 3.27 5.89 -8.37
CA MET A 536 2.48 5.30 -7.29
C MET A 536 3.29 4.29 -6.48
N GLY A 537 2.74 3.84 -5.36
CA GLY A 537 3.35 2.79 -4.55
C GLY A 537 4.59 3.29 -3.81
N GLN A 538 5.63 2.46 -3.75
CA GLN A 538 6.77 2.76 -2.90
C GLN A 538 7.53 4.03 -3.32
N TYR A 539 7.61 4.36 -4.61
CA TYR A 539 8.33 5.57 -5.06
C TYR A 539 7.74 6.88 -4.52
N THR A 540 6.48 6.89 -4.09
CA THR A 540 5.83 8.11 -3.61
C THR A 540 6.00 8.34 -2.11
N ALA A 541 6.66 7.47 -1.37
CA ALA A 541 6.61 7.53 0.09
C ALA A 541 7.23 8.81 0.68
N LEU A 542 8.17 9.48 0.00
CA LEU A 542 8.68 10.79 0.45
C LEU A 542 7.57 11.87 0.50
N GLN A 543 6.46 11.67 -0.22
CA GLN A 543 5.32 12.57 -0.29
C GLN A 543 4.07 12.01 0.39
N VAL A 544 3.79 10.72 0.23
CA VAL A 544 2.61 10.03 0.80
C VAL A 544 2.85 9.53 2.23
N GLY A 545 4.11 9.28 2.60
CA GLY A 545 4.48 8.73 3.90
C GLY A 545 4.63 7.20 3.91
N PRO A 546 4.86 6.61 5.09
CA PRO A 546 5.28 5.21 5.21
C PRO A 546 4.28 4.18 4.67
N HIS A 547 3.02 4.58 4.53
CA HIS A 547 1.90 3.79 4.03
C HIS A 547 1.80 3.74 2.50
N ALA A 548 2.66 4.44 1.76
CA ALA A 548 2.58 4.54 0.30
C ALA A 548 2.49 3.21 -0.47
N VAL A 549 2.89 2.10 0.15
CA VAL A 549 2.83 0.74 -0.45
C VAL A 549 1.54 -0.02 -0.17
N ASN A 550 0.67 0.48 0.71
CA ASN A 550 -0.57 -0.18 1.09
C ASN A 550 -1.78 0.47 0.40
N LEU A 551 -2.96 -0.16 0.53
CA LEU A 551 -4.17 0.29 -0.17
C LEU A 551 -4.57 1.73 0.20
N ALA A 552 -4.37 2.16 1.44
CA ALA A 552 -4.66 3.54 1.84
C ALA A 552 -3.68 4.54 1.23
N GLY A 553 -2.39 4.18 1.15
CA GLY A 553 -1.42 4.96 0.38
C GLY A 553 -1.76 5.02 -1.10
N GLY A 554 -2.35 3.96 -1.65
CA GLY A 554 -2.92 3.93 -2.99
C GLY A 554 -4.07 4.90 -3.18
N GLN A 555 -5.03 4.94 -2.25
CA GLN A 555 -6.11 5.93 -2.25
C GLN A 555 -5.59 7.36 -2.17
N ALA A 556 -4.68 7.64 -1.22
CA ALA A 556 -4.10 8.97 -1.07
C ALA A 556 -3.33 9.41 -2.32
N ALA A 557 -2.52 8.51 -2.90
CA ALA A 557 -1.81 8.79 -4.14
C ALA A 557 -2.77 9.07 -5.30
N SER A 558 -3.81 8.24 -5.45
CA SER A 558 -4.79 8.40 -6.52
C SER A 558 -5.51 9.75 -6.45
N MET A 559 -5.91 10.17 -5.24
CA MET A 559 -6.59 11.45 -5.04
C MET A 559 -5.70 12.65 -5.42
N ARG A 560 -4.41 12.59 -5.08
CA ARG A 560 -3.45 13.65 -5.45
C ARG A 560 -3.19 13.70 -6.95
N ILE A 561 -3.02 12.54 -7.58
CA ILE A 561 -2.79 12.43 -9.03
C ILE A 561 -4.03 12.96 -9.77
N VAL A 562 -5.24 12.45 -9.49
CA VAL A 562 -6.45 12.92 -10.20
C VAL A 562 -6.67 14.41 -10.05
N LYS A 563 -6.50 14.96 -8.84
CA LYS A 563 -6.61 16.42 -8.62
C LYS A 563 -5.68 17.20 -9.54
N ASP A 564 -4.44 16.76 -9.66
CA ASP A 564 -3.42 17.40 -10.51
C ASP A 564 -3.76 17.26 -12.01
N ILE A 565 -4.13 16.06 -12.46
CA ILE A 565 -4.55 15.79 -13.85
C ILE A 565 -5.74 16.68 -14.25
N MET A 566 -6.77 16.77 -13.39
CA MET A 566 -7.96 17.57 -13.66
C MET A 566 -7.67 19.08 -13.64
N SER A 567 -6.78 19.54 -12.75
CA SER A 567 -6.41 20.96 -12.69
C SER A 567 -5.74 21.44 -13.97
N HIS A 568 -4.85 20.63 -14.57
CA HIS A 568 -4.23 20.95 -15.85
C HIS A 568 -5.26 20.99 -16.99
N GLN A 569 -6.22 20.06 -17.01
CA GLN A 569 -7.31 20.11 -18.01
C GLN A 569 -8.19 21.35 -17.90
N GLN A 570 -8.44 21.85 -16.69
CA GLN A 570 -9.23 23.06 -16.49
C GLN A 570 -8.44 24.31 -16.87
N GLN A 571 -7.14 24.34 -16.60
CA GLN A 571 -6.27 25.45 -16.93
C GLN A 571 -5.99 25.56 -18.44
N ASP A 572 -5.96 24.45 -19.16
CA ASP A 572 -5.92 24.42 -20.63
C ASP A 572 -7.25 24.90 -21.27
N ASN A 573 -8.36 24.89 -20.51
CA ASN A 573 -9.72 25.23 -21.00
C ASN A 573 -10.26 26.58 -20.49
N ALA A 574 -9.65 27.22 -19.49
CA ALA A 574 -10.14 28.46 -18.89
C ALA A 574 -9.00 29.46 -18.61
N GLU A 575 -9.08 30.64 -19.25
CA GLU A 575 -8.36 31.84 -18.80
C GLU A 575 -8.88 32.23 -17.40
N ALA A 576 -7.97 32.13 -16.42
CA ALA A 576 -8.00 32.78 -15.10
C ALA A 576 -9.34 32.87 -14.37
N SER A 577 -9.55 31.97 -13.39
CA SER A 577 -10.37 32.27 -12.22
C SER A 577 -9.86 31.48 -11.01
N GLU A 578 -8.95 32.09 -10.26
CA GLU A 578 -8.65 31.64 -8.90
C GLU A 578 -9.75 32.16 -7.96
N LEU A 579 -10.43 31.27 -7.26
CA LEU A 579 -11.00 31.51 -5.93
C LEU A 579 -11.58 30.20 -5.37
N SER A 580 -10.93 29.60 -4.38
CA SER A 580 -11.65 29.00 -3.24
C SER A 580 -10.70 28.80 -2.05
N GLY A 581 -11.22 29.01 -0.84
CA GLY A 581 -10.43 29.08 0.39
C GLY A 581 -9.59 27.83 0.66
N GLU A 582 -8.27 28.02 0.74
CA GLU A 582 -7.32 26.96 1.05
C GLU A 582 -7.57 26.39 2.46
N LYS A 583 -8.18 25.20 2.52
CA LYS A 583 -7.85 24.31 3.63
C LYS A 583 -6.33 24.08 3.58
N SER A 584 -5.66 24.12 4.74
CA SER A 584 -4.24 23.79 4.81
C SER A 584 -3.98 22.43 4.12
N LYS A 585 -3.10 22.40 3.10
CA LYS A 585 -2.76 21.18 2.33
C LYS A 585 -2.45 19.99 3.25
N THR A 586 -1.85 20.24 4.41
CA THR A 586 -1.59 19.25 5.44
C THR A 586 -2.86 18.55 5.93
N GLU A 587 -3.94 19.29 6.23
CA GLU A 587 -5.20 18.69 6.69
C GLU A 587 -5.91 17.92 5.56
N GLU A 588 -5.80 18.39 4.31
CA GLU A 588 -6.27 17.63 3.14
C GLU A 588 -5.54 16.28 3.03
N TYR A 589 -4.20 16.28 3.13
CA TYR A 589 -3.40 15.06 3.06
C TYR A 589 -3.62 14.11 4.24
N ILE A 590 -3.98 14.62 5.41
CA ILE A 590 -4.39 13.79 6.55
C ILE A 590 -5.76 13.17 6.29
N GLN A 591 -6.70 13.93 5.71
CA GLN A 591 -8.03 13.44 5.38
C GLN A 591 -7.98 12.31 4.33
N GLN A 592 -7.07 12.40 3.36
CA GLN A 592 -6.78 11.32 2.40
C GLN A 592 -6.31 10.02 3.08
N MET A 593 -5.76 10.11 4.29
CA MET A 593 -5.28 8.98 5.08
C MET A 593 -6.28 8.50 6.14
N GLN A 594 -7.49 9.04 6.16
CA GLN A 594 -8.47 8.78 7.23
C GLN A 594 -8.82 7.28 7.36
N GLY A 595 -8.76 6.50 6.28
CA GLY A 595 -8.98 5.05 6.32
C GLY A 595 -7.96 4.29 7.19
N LEU A 596 -6.79 4.88 7.47
CA LEU A 596 -5.74 4.27 8.31
C LEU A 596 -5.91 4.51 9.81
N LEU A 597 -6.64 5.55 10.20
CA LEU A 597 -6.79 5.93 11.59
C LEU A 597 -7.89 5.06 12.21
N TRP A 598 -7.54 4.16 13.13
CA TRP A 598 -8.54 3.44 13.92
C TRP A 598 -9.01 4.39 15.01
N LEU A 599 -9.97 5.24 14.67
CA LEU A 599 -10.70 6.18 15.54
C LEU A 599 -9.87 6.89 16.62
#